data_AF-A0A447TYP9-F1
#
_entry.id   AF-A0A447TYP9-F1
#
_cell.length_a   1.000
_cell.length_b   1.000
_cell.length_c   1.000
_cell.angle_alpha   90.00
_cell.angle_beta   90.00
_cell.angle_gamma   90.00
#
_symmetry.space_group_name_H-M   'P 1'
#
loop_
_entity.id
_entity.type
_entity.pdbx_description
1 polymer ?
#
loop_
_entity_poly.entity_id
_entity_poly.type
_entity_poly.pdbx_seq_one_letter_code
_entity_poly.pdbx_strand_id
1 'polypeptide(L)'
;MADFRPERRFTRIDRLPPYVFNITAELKMAARRRGEDIIDFSMGNPDGATPPHIVEKLCTVAQRPDTHGYSTSRGIPRLRRAISHWYQERYDVDIDPETEAIVTIGSKEGLAHLMLATLDHGDTVSGAEPQLPDSYLWRRYRRGAGAFGSIGRGGGFLQRAGARYSRKLSETENDDFGFSI
;
A
#
# COMPACT_ATOMS: atom_id res chain seq x y z
N MET A 1 -3.88 31.80 -35.33
CA MET A 1 -3.58 30.37 -35.05
C MET A 1 -2.97 30.31 -33.67
N ALA A 2 -3.65 29.68 -32.71
CA ALA A 2 -3.12 29.53 -31.35
C ALA A 2 -1.96 28.52 -31.37
N ASP A 3 -0.79 28.97 -30.92
CA ASP A 3 0.43 28.19 -30.79
C ASP A 3 0.25 27.14 -29.68
N PHE A 4 0.06 25.88 -30.05
CA PHE A 4 -0.08 24.75 -29.12
C PHE A 4 1.32 24.43 -28.58
N ARG A 5 1.66 25.01 -27.42
CA ARG A 5 2.88 24.59 -26.70
C ARG A 5 2.77 23.10 -26.37
N PRO A 6 3.86 22.31 -26.54
CA PRO A 6 3.82 20.89 -26.24
C PRO A 6 3.41 20.68 -24.78
N GLU A 7 2.44 19.79 -24.57
CA GLU A 7 1.91 19.44 -23.25
C GLU A 7 3.08 19.07 -22.33
N ARG A 8 3.18 19.77 -21.18
CA ARG A 8 4.16 19.45 -20.15
C ARG A 8 3.92 18.03 -19.67
N ARG A 9 4.80 17.09 -20.04
CA ARG A 9 4.73 15.70 -19.57
C ARG A 9 5.34 15.55 -18.19
N PHE A 10 4.64 14.83 -17.31
CA PHE A 10 5.11 14.48 -15.99
C PHE A 10 5.63 13.04 -16.00
N THR A 11 6.94 12.87 -15.95
CA THR A 11 7.60 11.56 -16.10
C THR A 11 7.10 10.49 -15.13
N ARG A 12 6.61 10.88 -13.94
CA ARG A 12 6.02 9.95 -12.96
C ARG A 12 4.68 9.39 -13.43
N ILE A 13 3.87 10.19 -14.13
CA ILE A 13 2.58 9.77 -14.70
C ILE A 13 2.80 8.83 -15.88
N ASP A 14 3.73 9.15 -16.79
CA ASP A 14 4.05 8.31 -17.96
C ASP A 14 4.56 6.89 -17.57
N ARG A 15 4.96 6.70 -16.31
CA ARG A 15 5.47 5.43 -15.78
C ARG A 15 4.45 4.61 -15.01
N LEU A 16 3.25 5.13 -14.75
CA LEU A 16 2.22 4.36 -14.07
C LEU A 16 1.77 3.20 -14.98
N PRO A 17 1.77 1.94 -14.51
CA PRO A 17 1.19 0.85 -15.26
C PRO A 17 -0.33 1.03 -15.42
N PRO A 18 -0.94 0.38 -16.41
CA PRO A 18 -2.40 0.31 -16.51
C PRO A 18 -3.01 -0.23 -15.22
N TYR A 19 -4.08 0.42 -14.73
CA TYR A 19 -4.78 -0.01 -13.55
C TYR A 19 -5.74 -1.16 -13.88
N VAL A 20 -5.34 -2.38 -13.54
CA VAL A 20 -6.05 -3.63 -13.90
C VAL A 20 -7.53 -3.61 -13.48
N PHE A 21 -7.85 -3.02 -12.33
CA PHE A 21 -9.23 -2.95 -11.85
C PHE A 21 -10.13 -2.02 -12.69
N ASN A 22 -9.57 -1.05 -13.43
CA ASN A 22 -10.37 -0.27 -14.38
C ASN A 22 -10.81 -1.15 -15.56
N ILE A 23 -9.91 -2.00 -16.06
CA ILE A 23 -10.20 -2.89 -17.17
C ILE A 23 -11.31 -3.88 -16.78
N THR A 24 -11.21 -4.50 -15.60
CA THR A 24 -12.26 -5.42 -15.12
C THR A 24 -13.57 -4.69 -14.85
N ALA A 25 -13.53 -3.45 -14.34
CA ALA A 25 -14.72 -2.63 -14.15
C ALA A 25 -15.42 -2.29 -15.47
N GLU A 26 -14.67 -1.92 -16.51
CA GLU A 26 -15.21 -1.62 -17.85
C GLU A 26 -15.89 -2.84 -18.48
N LEU A 27 -15.24 -4.01 -18.41
CA LEU A 27 -15.80 -5.28 -18.90
C LEU A 27 -17.08 -5.64 -18.15
N LYS A 28 -17.07 -5.54 -16.82
CA LYS A 28 -18.23 -5.78 -15.96
C LYS A 28 -19.39 -4.84 -16.31
N MET A 29 -19.11 -3.54 -16.48
CA MET A 29 -20.14 -2.58 -16.86
C MET A 29 -20.71 -2.85 -18.25
N ALA A 30 -19.88 -3.26 -19.21
CA ALA A 30 -20.34 -3.62 -20.55
C ALA A 30 -21.26 -4.85 -20.54
N ALA A 31 -20.91 -5.89 -19.78
CA ALA A 31 -21.74 -7.07 -19.61
C ALA A 31 -23.06 -6.77 -18.90
N ARG A 32 -23.05 -5.95 -17.83
CA ARG A 32 -24.30 -5.49 -17.17
C ARG A 32 -25.21 -4.74 -18.13
N ARG A 33 -24.65 -3.89 -19.01
CA ARG A 33 -25.42 -3.17 -20.04
C ARG A 33 -26.06 -4.09 -21.07
N ARG A 34 -25.53 -5.31 -21.28
CA ARG A 34 -26.14 -6.34 -22.13
C ARG A 34 -27.19 -7.19 -21.40
N GLY A 35 -27.46 -6.91 -20.13
CA GLY A 35 -28.42 -7.65 -19.31
C GLY A 35 -27.88 -8.98 -18.77
N GLU A 36 -26.56 -9.16 -18.78
CA GLU A 36 -25.93 -10.37 -18.24
C GLU A 36 -25.92 -10.36 -16.70
N ASP A 37 -26.16 -11.52 -16.10
CA ASP A 37 -25.96 -11.75 -14.67
C ASP A 37 -24.48 -12.04 -14.39
N ILE A 38 -23.85 -11.24 -13.53
CA ILE A 38 -22.40 -11.26 -13.30
C ILE A 38 -22.08 -11.58 -11.86
N ILE A 39 -21.34 -12.67 -11.66
CA ILE A 39 -20.68 -12.99 -10.40
C ILE A 39 -19.28 -12.37 -10.41
N ASP A 40 -19.05 -11.38 -9.54
CA ASP A 40 -17.84 -10.56 -9.54
C ASP A 40 -16.86 -10.98 -8.42
N PHE A 41 -15.76 -11.62 -8.80
CA PHE A 41 -14.63 -11.93 -7.93
C PHE A 41 -13.39 -11.06 -8.21
N SER A 42 -13.56 -9.94 -8.93
CA SER A 42 -12.44 -9.13 -9.40
C SER A 42 -11.87 -8.18 -8.35
N MET A 43 -12.63 -7.83 -7.31
CA MET A 43 -12.22 -6.86 -6.28
C MET A 43 -12.47 -7.43 -4.88
N GLY A 44 -11.48 -7.33 -4.00
CA GLY A 44 -11.56 -7.80 -2.61
C GLY A 44 -12.35 -6.86 -1.69
N ASN A 45 -13.50 -6.35 -2.15
CA ASN A 45 -14.39 -5.57 -1.29
C ASN A 45 -15.16 -6.53 -0.37
N PRO A 46 -15.19 -6.27 0.95
CA PRO A 46 -16.09 -6.99 1.85
C PRO A 46 -17.55 -6.82 1.39
N ASP A 47 -18.32 -7.89 1.52
CA ASP A 47 -19.76 -7.96 1.24
C ASP A 47 -20.62 -7.50 2.43
N GLY A 48 -20.10 -7.67 3.65
CA GLY A 48 -20.76 -7.25 4.89
C GLY A 48 -20.75 -5.74 5.12
N ALA A 49 -21.79 -5.26 5.80
CA ALA A 49 -21.85 -3.88 6.29
C ALA A 49 -20.86 -3.66 7.45
N THR A 50 -20.40 -2.41 7.59
CA THR A 50 -19.63 -1.99 8.76
C THR A 50 -20.42 -2.27 10.06
N PRO A 51 -19.80 -2.83 11.11
CA PRO A 51 -20.47 -3.10 12.38
C PRO A 51 -21.25 -1.89 12.94
N PRO A 52 -22.49 -2.08 13.45
CA PRO A 52 -23.37 -0.97 13.82
C PRO A 52 -22.77 0.03 14.81
N HIS A 53 -22.04 -0.46 15.81
CA HIS A 53 -21.42 0.39 16.84
C HIS A 53 -20.37 1.37 16.27
N ILE A 54 -19.73 1.03 15.15
CA ILE A 54 -18.77 1.92 14.47
C ILE A 54 -19.53 3.04 13.73
N VAL A 55 -20.60 2.66 13.02
CA VAL A 55 -21.47 3.61 12.30
C VAL A 55 -22.11 4.58 13.27
N GLU A 56 -22.65 4.07 14.38
CA GLU A 56 -23.22 4.89 15.45
C GLU A 56 -22.19 5.87 16.00
N LYS A 57 -20.97 5.41 16.33
CA LYS A 57 -19.93 6.28 16.86
C LYS A 57 -19.54 7.38 15.87
N LEU A 58 -19.45 7.06 14.58
CA LEU A 58 -19.21 8.05 13.53
C LEU A 58 -20.32 9.11 13.53
N CYS A 59 -21.59 8.70 13.51
CA CYS A 59 -22.75 9.60 13.55
C CYS A 59 -22.72 10.51 14.78
N THR A 60 -22.45 9.95 15.97
CA THR A 60 -22.34 10.73 17.21
C THR A 60 -21.23 11.77 17.13
N VAL A 61 -20.04 11.40 16.63
CA VAL A 61 -18.89 12.32 16.57
C VAL A 61 -19.12 13.41 15.53
N ALA A 62 -19.70 13.09 14.36
CA ALA A 62 -19.96 14.05 13.30
C ALA A 62 -20.93 15.18 13.70
N GLN A 63 -21.85 14.92 14.64
CA GLN A 63 -22.77 15.94 15.18
C GLN A 63 -22.10 16.93 16.13
N ARG A 64 -20.86 16.68 16.57
CA ARG A 64 -20.17 17.55 17.50
C ARG A 64 -19.46 18.69 16.78
N PRO A 65 -19.74 19.97 17.12
CA PRO A 65 -19.18 21.12 16.39
C PRO A 65 -17.66 21.27 16.57
N ASP A 66 -17.07 20.70 17.62
CA ASP A 66 -15.63 20.75 17.90
C ASP A 66 -14.78 19.77 17.05
N THR A 67 -15.40 18.99 16.17
CA THR A 67 -14.72 17.91 15.43
C THR A 67 -14.50 18.19 13.95
N HIS A 68 -14.96 19.35 13.46
CA HIS A 68 -14.95 19.68 12.03
C HIS A 68 -13.67 20.40 11.56
N GLY A 69 -12.85 20.84 12.50
CA GLY A 69 -11.58 21.53 12.21
C GLY A 69 -10.49 20.59 11.69
N TYR A 70 -9.33 21.16 11.40
CA TYR A 70 -8.16 20.38 10.99
C TYR A 70 -7.76 19.38 12.08
N SER A 71 -7.54 18.13 11.68
CA SER A 71 -6.93 17.12 12.54
C SER A 71 -5.44 17.42 12.73
N THR A 72 -4.86 16.89 13.80
CA THR A 72 -3.42 16.91 14.01
C THR A 72 -2.71 16.14 12.89
N SER A 73 -1.53 16.60 12.45
CA SER A 73 -0.80 16.02 11.31
C SER A 73 -0.51 14.52 11.44
N ARG A 74 -0.24 14.02 12.65
CA ARG A 74 -0.01 12.58 12.91
C ARG A 74 -1.30 11.77 13.06
N GLY A 75 -2.45 12.43 13.11
CA GLY A 75 -3.75 11.83 13.43
C GLY A 75 -4.12 11.89 14.91
N ILE A 76 -5.41 11.64 15.16
CA ILE A 76 -6.08 11.80 16.47
C ILE A 76 -5.30 11.01 17.55
N PRO A 77 -4.83 11.65 18.64
CA PRO A 77 -4.01 10.98 19.65
C PRO A 77 -4.64 9.73 20.26
N ARG A 78 -5.96 9.78 20.52
CA ARG A 78 -6.71 8.63 21.06
C ARG A 78 -6.75 7.45 20.09
N LEU A 79 -6.78 7.71 18.78
CA LEU A 79 -6.75 6.66 17.76
C LEU A 79 -5.35 6.02 17.69
N ARG A 80 -4.28 6.83 17.69
CA ARG A 80 -2.90 6.33 17.73
C ARG A 80 -2.67 5.39 18.91
N ARG A 81 -3.08 5.79 20.12
CA ARG A 81 -3.00 4.94 21.33
C ARG A 81 -3.78 3.63 21.20
N ALA A 82 -4.99 3.68 20.62
CA ALA A 82 -5.79 2.48 20.40
C ALA A 82 -5.14 1.52 19.40
N ILE A 83 -4.50 2.03 18.35
CA ILE A 83 -3.74 1.23 17.38
C ILE A 83 -2.54 0.56 18.06
N SER A 84 -1.72 1.31 18.81
CA SER A 84 -0.57 0.78 19.55
C SER A 84 -0.99 -0.33 20.52
N HIS A 85 -2.04 -0.08 21.31
CA HIS A 85 -2.58 -1.08 22.24
C HIS A 85 -3.06 -2.36 21.53
N TRP A 86 -3.76 -2.21 20.41
CA TRP A 86 -4.22 -3.36 19.63
C TRP A 86 -3.07 -4.19 19.07
N TYR A 87 -1.96 -3.54 18.66
CA TYR A 87 -0.75 -4.24 18.24
C TYR A 87 -0.09 -5.01 19.38
N GLN A 88 0.01 -4.40 20.57
CA GLN A 88 0.54 -5.07 21.75
C GLN A 88 -0.30 -6.29 22.14
N GLU A 89 -1.63 -6.14 22.23
CA GLU A 89 -2.51 -7.26 22.63
C GLU A 89 -2.53 -8.41 21.62
N ARG A 90 -2.50 -8.09 20.32
CA ARG A 90 -2.70 -9.09 19.27
C ARG A 90 -1.39 -9.73 18.80
N TYR A 91 -0.30 -8.98 18.82
CA TYR A 91 0.96 -9.40 18.22
C TYR A 91 2.16 -9.29 19.16
N ASP A 92 1.98 -8.80 20.41
CA ASP A 92 3.06 -8.56 21.36
C ASP A 92 4.14 -7.61 20.80
N VAL A 93 3.69 -6.58 20.08
CA VAL A 93 4.54 -5.53 19.51
C VAL A 93 4.27 -4.21 20.22
N ASP A 94 5.29 -3.70 20.90
CA ASP A 94 5.24 -2.39 21.53
C ASP A 94 5.46 -1.30 20.46
N ILE A 95 4.58 -0.30 20.44
CA ILE A 95 4.60 0.82 19.49
C ILE A 95 4.34 2.09 20.27
N ASP A 96 5.34 2.99 20.36
CA ASP A 96 5.15 4.30 20.98
C ASP A 96 4.17 5.13 20.13
N PRO A 97 2.98 5.46 20.65
CA PRO A 97 1.99 6.18 19.87
C PRO A 97 2.46 7.58 19.45
N GLU A 98 3.40 8.21 20.16
CA GLU A 98 3.87 9.56 19.87
C GLU A 98 4.99 9.62 18.83
N THR A 99 5.83 8.58 18.73
CA THR A 99 6.99 8.55 17.82
C THR A 99 6.86 7.54 16.68
N GLU A 100 6.07 6.49 16.83
CA GLU A 100 6.04 5.35 15.90
C GLU A 100 4.67 5.13 15.21
N ALA A 101 3.64 5.90 15.59
CA ALA A 101 2.31 5.80 15.01
C ALA A 101 1.88 7.05 14.23
N ILE A 102 1.45 6.86 12.98
CA ILE A 102 0.81 7.88 12.13
C ILE A 102 -0.47 7.33 11.50
N VAL A 103 -1.54 8.14 11.50
CA VAL A 103 -2.82 7.78 10.88
C VAL A 103 -2.89 8.33 9.46
N THR A 104 -3.29 7.49 8.51
CA THR A 104 -3.39 7.81 7.08
C THR A 104 -4.82 7.62 6.59
N ILE A 105 -5.14 8.20 5.43
CA ILE A 105 -6.41 8.01 4.71
C ILE A 105 -6.36 6.66 3.97
N GLY A 106 -6.34 5.59 4.77
CA GLY A 106 -6.17 4.23 4.29
C GLY A 106 -4.72 3.86 3.98
N SER A 107 -4.51 2.57 3.72
CA SER A 107 -3.18 1.98 3.55
C SER A 107 -2.48 2.41 2.25
N LYS A 108 -3.23 2.70 1.18
CA LYS A 108 -2.65 3.13 -0.11
C LYS A 108 -1.91 4.46 0.00
N GLU A 109 -2.50 5.42 0.70
CA GLU A 109 -1.89 6.72 0.95
C GLU A 109 -0.67 6.58 1.88
N GLY A 110 -0.81 5.80 2.95
CA GLY A 110 0.30 5.55 3.88
C GLY A 110 1.51 4.91 3.21
N LEU A 111 1.29 3.90 2.35
CA LEU A 111 2.37 3.29 1.59
C LEU A 111 3.00 4.28 0.60
N ALA A 112 2.19 5.10 -0.06
CA ALA A 112 2.71 6.11 -0.99
C ALA A 112 3.61 7.13 -0.27
N HIS A 113 3.20 7.65 0.88
CA HIS A 113 4.02 8.58 1.66
C HIS A 113 5.24 7.92 2.29
N LEU A 114 5.13 6.68 2.78
CA LEU A 114 6.27 5.93 3.29
C LEU A 114 7.36 5.81 2.22
N MET A 115 6.99 5.44 1.00
CA MET A 115 7.93 5.32 -0.12
C MET A 115 8.54 6.68 -0.50
N LEU A 116 7.73 7.75 -0.51
CA LEU A 116 8.23 9.10 -0.76
C LEU A 116 9.20 9.61 0.33
N ALA A 117 8.99 9.20 1.58
CA ALA A 117 9.81 9.64 2.72
C ALA A 117 11.11 8.84 2.87
N THR A 118 11.14 7.59 2.43
CA THR A 118 12.26 6.65 2.71
C THR A 118 13.15 6.36 1.52
N LEU A 119 12.71 6.61 0.28
CA LEU A 119 13.46 6.24 -0.92
C LEU A 119 14.04 7.43 -1.68
N ASP A 120 15.32 7.36 -2.03
CA ASP A 120 15.98 8.29 -2.94
C ASP A 120 16.27 7.70 -4.34
N HIS A 121 16.97 8.46 -5.18
CA HIS A 121 17.25 8.10 -6.56
C HIS A 121 18.32 7.03 -6.64
N GLY A 122 17.96 5.87 -7.17
CA GLY A 122 18.89 4.74 -7.32
C GLY A 122 18.59 3.61 -6.33
N ASP A 123 17.80 3.90 -5.30
CA ASP A 123 17.35 2.89 -4.35
C ASP A 123 16.56 1.78 -5.03
N THR A 124 16.79 0.57 -4.55
CA THR A 124 16.15 -0.64 -5.04
C THR A 124 15.20 -1.18 -3.98
N VAL A 125 13.94 -1.35 -4.36
CA VAL A 125 12.91 -1.94 -3.50
C VAL A 125 12.76 -3.42 -3.83
N SER A 126 12.93 -4.29 -2.83
CA SER A 126 12.64 -5.72 -2.94
C SER A 126 11.17 -6.00 -2.63
N GLY A 127 10.56 -6.96 -3.32
CA GLY A 127 9.23 -7.44 -3.01
C GLY A 127 9.02 -8.89 -3.44
N ALA A 128 8.04 -9.56 -2.84
CA ALA A 128 7.68 -10.94 -3.17
C ALA A 128 7.03 -11.04 -4.57
N GLU A 129 6.76 -12.22 -5.10
CA GLU A 129 5.87 -12.35 -6.26
C GLU A 129 5.01 -13.60 -6.08
N PRO A 130 3.66 -13.50 -6.12
CA PRO A 130 2.81 -12.33 -6.42
C PRO A 130 2.76 -11.22 -5.34
N GLN A 131 2.38 -10.00 -5.73
CA GLN A 131 2.11 -8.88 -4.83
C GLN A 131 0.80 -8.18 -5.19
N LEU A 132 0.36 -7.29 -4.30
CA LEU A 132 -0.74 -6.37 -4.58
C LEU A 132 -0.40 -5.45 -5.78
N PRO A 133 -1.32 -5.21 -6.72
CA PRO A 133 -1.05 -4.39 -7.91
C PRO A 133 -0.55 -2.96 -7.61
N ASP A 134 -0.91 -2.40 -6.46
CA ASP A 134 -0.46 -1.06 -6.06
C ASP A 134 1.02 -1.01 -5.66
N SER A 135 1.62 -2.11 -5.21
CA SER A 135 3.07 -2.14 -4.92
C SER A 135 3.91 -2.11 -6.21
N TYR A 136 3.33 -2.55 -7.33
CA TYR A 136 3.94 -2.46 -8.67
C TYR A 136 4.07 -1.01 -9.18
N LEU A 137 3.24 -0.08 -8.70
CA LEU A 137 3.30 1.35 -9.08
C LEU A 137 4.68 1.95 -8.78
N TRP A 138 5.34 1.50 -7.72
CA TRP A 138 6.61 2.05 -7.27
C TRP A 138 7.83 1.45 -7.98
N ARG A 139 7.70 0.23 -8.54
CA ARG A 139 8.76 -0.45 -9.35
C ARG A 139 9.25 0.41 -10.51
N ARG A 140 8.36 1.20 -11.12
CA ARG A 140 8.69 2.03 -12.29
C ARG A 140 8.98 3.48 -11.91
N TYR A 141 8.82 3.87 -10.65
CA TYR A 141 8.96 5.26 -10.23
C TYR A 141 10.41 5.78 -10.36
N ARG A 142 11.44 4.93 -10.21
CA ARG A 142 12.86 5.29 -10.40
C ARG A 142 13.63 4.19 -11.15
N ARG A 143 14.70 4.56 -11.87
CA ARG A 143 15.53 3.69 -12.75
C ARG A 143 16.40 2.68 -11.95
N GLY A 144 15.81 1.89 -11.07
CA GLY A 144 16.48 0.79 -10.37
C GLY A 144 15.95 -0.55 -10.86
N ALA A 145 16.82 -1.45 -11.30
CA ALA A 145 16.43 -2.80 -11.71
C ALA A 145 15.93 -3.58 -10.49
N GLY A 146 14.61 -3.83 -10.40
CA GLY A 146 14.05 -4.69 -9.36
C GLY A 146 14.45 -6.15 -9.57
N ALA A 147 15.12 -6.74 -8.59
CA ALA A 147 15.49 -8.16 -8.58
C ALA A 147 14.36 -9.00 -7.94
N PHE A 148 13.45 -9.53 -8.75
CA PHE A 148 12.36 -10.40 -8.29
C PHE A 148 12.73 -11.88 -8.36
N GLY A 149 12.28 -12.65 -7.36
CA GLY A 149 12.36 -14.11 -7.37
C GLY A 149 10.98 -14.72 -7.56
N SER A 150 10.74 -15.43 -8.67
CA SER A 150 9.48 -16.14 -8.95
C SER A 150 9.17 -17.23 -7.92
N ILE A 151 8.07 -17.12 -7.18
CA ILE A 151 7.64 -18.13 -6.20
C ILE A 151 6.93 -19.28 -6.92
N GLY A 152 7.69 -20.33 -7.28
CA GLY A 152 7.19 -21.54 -7.97
C GLY A 152 6.01 -22.24 -7.29
N ARG A 153 5.33 -23.15 -8.01
CA ARG A 153 3.98 -23.66 -7.67
C ARG A 153 3.90 -24.76 -6.58
N GLY A 154 4.93 -25.02 -5.77
CA GLY A 154 4.91 -26.11 -4.75
C GLY A 154 5.27 -25.66 -3.32
N GLY A 155 4.47 -26.04 -2.30
CA GLY A 155 4.65 -25.70 -0.87
C GLY A 155 3.81 -24.49 -0.37
N GLY A 156 3.94 -24.06 0.89
CA GLY A 156 3.32 -22.81 1.39
C GLY A 156 4.05 -21.53 0.93
N PHE A 157 3.32 -20.44 0.64
CA PHE A 157 3.89 -19.17 0.12
C PHE A 157 5.03 -18.62 1.00
N LEU A 158 4.85 -18.64 2.32
CA LEU A 158 5.81 -18.11 3.30
C LEU A 158 7.11 -18.93 3.40
N GLN A 159 7.03 -20.27 3.30
CA GLN A 159 8.22 -21.14 3.31
C GLN A 159 9.17 -20.85 2.14
N ARG A 160 8.62 -20.52 0.96
CA ARG A 160 9.41 -20.20 -0.23
C ARG A 160 10.00 -18.79 -0.22
N ALA A 161 9.32 -17.84 0.43
CA ALA A 161 9.87 -16.50 0.63
C ALA A 161 11.07 -16.56 1.59
N GLY A 162 10.92 -17.21 2.76
CA GLY A 162 11.98 -17.32 3.77
C GLY A 162 13.26 -18.00 3.27
N ALA A 163 13.13 -19.13 2.57
CA ALA A 163 14.29 -19.86 2.02
C ALA A 163 15.12 -19.05 1.01
N ARG A 164 14.50 -18.06 0.33
CA ARG A 164 15.19 -17.21 -0.63
C ARG A 164 15.83 -15.97 -0.03
N TYR A 165 15.18 -15.38 0.98
CA TYR A 165 15.79 -14.28 1.72
C TYR A 165 17.08 -14.74 2.42
N SER A 166 17.08 -15.94 3.02
CA SER A 166 18.29 -16.53 3.62
C SER A 166 19.42 -16.76 2.60
N ARG A 167 19.11 -17.22 1.38
CA ARG A 167 20.11 -17.43 0.32
C ARG A 167 20.66 -16.13 -0.28
N LYS A 168 19.84 -15.09 -0.43
CA LYS A 168 20.33 -13.77 -0.89
C LYS A 168 21.20 -13.08 0.17
N LEU A 169 20.85 -13.21 1.46
CA LEU A 169 21.64 -12.66 2.56
C LEU A 169 23.03 -13.33 2.63
N SER A 170 23.09 -14.65 2.44
CA SER A 170 24.36 -15.38 2.40
C SER A 170 25.22 -15.05 1.17
N GLU A 171 24.62 -14.58 0.08
CA GLU A 171 25.36 -14.13 -1.11
C GLU A 171 25.89 -12.69 -0.95
N THR A 172 25.22 -11.85 -0.15
CA THR A 172 25.68 -10.49 0.20
C THR A 172 26.67 -10.42 1.36
N GLU A 173 26.74 -11.44 2.23
CA GLU A 173 27.74 -11.51 3.33
C GLU A 173 29.17 -11.80 2.85
N ASN A 174 29.39 -12.11 1.57
CA ASN A 174 30.73 -12.32 1.00
C ASN A 174 31.34 -11.08 0.31
N ASP A 175 30.62 -9.96 0.27
CA ASP A 175 31.16 -8.69 -0.20
C ASP A 175 31.56 -7.83 1.00
N ASP A 176 32.83 -7.93 1.39
CA ASP A 176 33.51 -7.10 2.38
C ASP A 176 33.23 -5.59 2.15
N PHE A 177 32.30 -5.03 2.91
CA PHE A 177 32.26 -3.60 3.20
C PHE A 177 32.48 -3.41 4.70
N GLY A 178 33.74 -3.28 5.07
CA GLY A 178 34.14 -2.83 6.40
C GLY A 178 33.66 -1.40 6.63
N PHE A 179 32.85 -1.21 7.67
CA PHE A 179 32.76 0.05 8.39
C PHE A 179 32.93 -0.23 9.87
N SER A 180 34.00 0.37 10.41
CA SER A 180 34.35 0.38 11.83
C SER A 180 33.59 1.52 12.51
N ILE A 181 32.83 1.15 13.55
CA ILE A 181 32.15 1.95 14.61
C ILE A 181 31.25 3.11 14.19
#